data_AF-A0A0F9DPZ2-F1
#
_entry.id   AF-A0A0F9DPZ2-F1
#
_cell.length_a   1.000
_cell.length_b   1.000
_cell.length_c   1.000
_cell.angle_alpha   90.00
_cell.angle_beta   90.00
_cell.angle_gamma   90.00
#
_symmetry.space_group_name_H-M   'P 1'
#
loop_
_entity.id
_entity.type
_entity.pdbx_description
1 polymer ?
#
loop_
_entity_poly.entity_id
_entity_poly.type
_entity_poly.pdbx_seq_one_letter_code
_entity_poly.pdbx_strand_id
1 'polypeptide(L)'
;RIVFNGVHRPIEDDIGEPRRIMAVRADTGEVLWQKDSPVAPLTLAADAKNVLFYDGKKVVCLDRTNGQPRWNSEPLGAKRIIRTSFGPTLVLYKDVVLFAGGDRKMTGLSAKTGGRLWQEKHHR
;
A
#
# COMPACT_ATOMS: atom_id res chain seq x y z
N ARG A 1 -7.91 9.35 19.64
CA ARG A 1 -7.88 8.11 20.47
C ARG A 1 -8.33 6.98 19.55
N ILE A 2 -7.43 6.09 19.12
CA ILE A 2 -7.76 5.07 18.11
C ILE A 2 -8.07 3.77 18.85
N VAL A 3 -9.27 3.22 18.62
CA VAL A 3 -9.69 1.91 19.13
C VAL A 3 -9.60 0.92 17.97
N PHE A 4 -8.80 -0.14 18.14
CA PHE A 4 -8.78 -1.29 17.24
C PHE A 4 -9.54 -2.44 17.90
N ASN A 5 -10.70 -2.82 17.35
CA ASN A 5 -11.34 -4.10 17.68
C ASN A 5 -10.88 -5.14 16.66
N GLY A 6 -9.85 -5.91 17.00
CA GLY A 6 -9.37 -7.04 16.22
C GLY A 6 -9.08 -8.22 17.12
N VAL A 7 -9.76 -9.35 16.88
CA VAL A 7 -9.49 -10.63 17.53
C VAL A 7 -8.08 -11.08 17.18
N HIS A 8 -7.26 -11.42 18.17
CA HIS A 8 -5.89 -11.90 17.97
C HIS A 8 -5.91 -13.25 17.24
N ARG A 9 -5.44 -13.27 15.98
CA ARG A 9 -5.19 -14.49 15.20
C ARG A 9 -3.71 -14.57 14.81
N PRO A 10 -3.15 -15.77 14.58
CA PRO A 10 -1.73 -15.95 14.24
C PRO A 10 -1.36 -15.21 12.96
N ILE A 11 -0.16 -14.62 12.94
CA ILE A 11 0.35 -13.69 11.89
C ILE A 11 0.81 -14.45 10.61
N GLU A 12 0.43 -15.72 10.43
CA GLU A 12 1.09 -16.58 9.43
C GLU A 12 0.58 -16.43 7.99
N ASP A 13 -0.54 -15.75 7.74
CA ASP A 13 -0.99 -15.38 6.41
C ASP A 13 -1.74 -14.04 6.47
N ASP A 14 -1.69 -13.24 5.39
CA ASP A 14 -2.75 -12.28 4.97
C ASP A 14 -2.21 -10.99 4.32
N ILE A 15 -1.39 -11.13 3.27
CA ILE A 15 -1.48 -10.09 2.23
C ILE A 15 -2.73 -10.32 1.36
N GLY A 16 -3.38 -11.49 1.44
CA GLY A 16 -4.53 -11.87 0.61
C GLY A 16 -5.90 -11.46 1.15
N GLU A 17 -6.08 -11.32 2.47
CA GLU A 17 -7.40 -10.99 3.02
C GLU A 17 -7.74 -9.50 2.85
N PRO A 18 -9.00 -9.20 2.51
CA PRO A 18 -9.43 -7.84 2.28
C PRO A 18 -9.37 -7.00 3.57
N ARG A 19 -8.76 -5.82 3.44
CA ARG A 19 -8.80 -4.73 4.40
C ARG A 19 -9.69 -3.62 3.85
N ARG A 20 -10.30 -2.85 4.74
CA ARG A 20 -11.07 -1.68 4.37
C ARG A 20 -10.18 -0.44 4.35
N ILE A 21 -10.13 0.22 3.20
CA ILE A 21 -9.50 1.53 2.99
C ILE A 21 -10.61 2.57 2.98
N MET A 22 -10.42 3.69 3.68
CA MET A 22 -11.44 4.73 3.81
C MET A 22 -10.82 6.11 3.66
N ALA A 23 -11.55 7.03 3.03
CA ALA A 23 -11.35 8.46 3.26
C ALA A 23 -12.41 8.95 4.24
N VAL A 24 -11.95 9.65 5.27
CA VAL A 24 -12.77 10.16 6.35
C VAL A 24 -12.50 11.65 6.48
N ARG A 25 -13.56 12.46 6.61
CA ARG A 25 -13.43 13.88 6.90
C ARG A 25 -12.87 14.05 8.32
N ALA A 26 -11.76 14.77 8.44
CA ALA A 26 -10.97 14.77 9.68
C ALA A 26 -11.67 15.46 10.86
N ASP A 27 -12.54 16.42 10.59
CA ASP A 27 -13.29 17.20 11.58
C ASP A 27 -14.57 16.50 12.05
N THR A 28 -15.29 15.82 11.14
CA THR A 28 -16.60 15.21 11.44
C THR A 28 -16.57 13.70 11.62
N GLY A 29 -15.54 13.01 11.11
CA GLY A 29 -15.53 11.56 11.02
C GLY A 29 -16.42 10.99 9.91
N GLU A 30 -16.99 11.85 9.05
CA GLU A 30 -17.83 11.40 7.92
C GLU A 30 -17.01 10.59 6.92
N VAL A 31 -17.50 9.41 6.56
CA VAL A 31 -16.90 8.56 5.53
C VAL A 31 -17.24 9.12 4.16
N LEU A 32 -16.23 9.63 3.46
CA LEU A 32 -16.38 10.17 2.11
C LEU A 32 -16.44 9.05 1.05
N TRP A 33 -15.62 8.02 1.24
CA TRP A 33 -15.65 6.79 0.46
C TRP A 33 -14.97 5.65 1.22
N GLN A 34 -15.28 4.42 0.82
CA GLN A 34 -14.66 3.20 1.34
C GLN A 34 -14.42 2.19 0.21
N LYS A 35 -13.39 1.35 0.36
CA LYS A 35 -13.06 0.29 -0.57
C LYS A 35 -12.44 -0.89 0.16
N ASP A 36 -12.94 -2.09 -0.13
CA ASP A 36 -12.35 -3.33 0.38
C ASP A 36 -11.33 -3.85 -0.65
N SER A 37 -10.11 -4.13 -0.20
CA SER A 37 -9.00 -4.62 -1.01
C SER A 37 -7.99 -5.33 -0.12
N PRO A 38 -7.25 -6.34 -0.61
CA PRO A 38 -6.05 -6.77 0.09
C PRO A 38 -5.08 -5.61 0.20
N VAL A 39 -4.47 -5.44 1.38
CA VAL A 39 -3.52 -4.37 1.68
C VAL A 39 -2.41 -4.93 2.56
N ALA A 40 -1.18 -4.93 2.04
CA ALA A 40 -0.02 -5.27 2.83
C ALA A 40 0.20 -4.24 3.94
N PRO A 41 0.50 -4.68 5.18
CA PRO A 41 0.73 -3.78 6.30
C PRO A 41 1.88 -2.81 5.98
N LEU A 42 1.79 -1.58 6.50
CA LEU A 42 2.80 -0.52 6.37
C LEU A 42 3.01 0.02 4.93
N THR A 43 2.09 -0.25 4.00
CA THR A 43 2.21 0.22 2.61
C THR A 43 1.24 1.32 2.21
N LEU A 44 0.31 1.73 3.07
CA LEU A 44 -0.64 2.80 2.74
C LEU A 44 0.09 4.16 2.72
N ALA A 45 0.04 4.85 1.59
CA ALA A 45 0.57 6.20 1.40
C ALA A 45 -0.44 7.09 0.67
N ALA A 46 -0.35 8.41 0.82
CA ALA A 46 -1.21 9.36 0.12
C ALA A 46 -0.52 10.69 -0.14
N ASP A 47 -0.91 11.37 -1.22
CA ASP A 47 -0.60 12.78 -1.49
C ASP A 47 -1.89 13.58 -1.71
N ALA A 48 -1.81 14.77 -2.32
CA ALA A 48 -2.98 15.59 -2.61
C ALA A 48 -4.03 14.94 -3.54
N LYS A 49 -3.62 13.96 -4.37
CA LYS A 49 -4.42 13.38 -5.46
C LYS A 49 -4.58 11.86 -5.38
N ASN A 50 -3.67 11.17 -4.71
CA ASN A 50 -3.50 9.73 -4.80
C ASN A 50 -3.57 9.07 -3.42
N VAL A 51 -4.12 7.86 -3.37
CA VAL A 51 -3.96 6.90 -2.27
C VAL A 51 -3.32 5.65 -2.86
N LEU A 52 -2.20 5.21 -2.31
CA LEU A 52 -1.45 4.06 -2.80
C LEU A 52 -1.26 3.00 -1.72
N PHE A 53 -1.21 1.75 -2.15
CA PHE A 53 -0.90 0.60 -1.29
C PHE A 53 -0.43 -0.59 -2.12
N TYR A 54 0.20 -1.57 -1.48
CA TYR A 54 0.55 -2.84 -2.12
C TYR A 54 -0.52 -3.90 -1.81
N ASP A 55 -1.11 -4.52 -2.83
CA ASP A 55 -2.20 -5.51 -2.69
C ASP A 55 -1.73 -6.95 -2.51
N GLY A 56 -0.42 -7.16 -2.33
CA GLY A 56 0.20 -8.50 -2.32
C GLY A 56 0.79 -8.95 -3.64
N LYS A 57 0.46 -8.26 -4.73
CA LYS A 57 1.02 -8.52 -6.05
C LYS A 57 1.58 -7.27 -6.72
N LYS A 58 0.91 -6.13 -6.59
CA LYS A 58 1.24 -4.88 -7.29
C LYS A 58 0.92 -3.67 -6.43
N VAL A 59 1.46 -2.52 -6.81
CA VAL A 59 1.05 -1.23 -6.23
C VAL A 59 -0.22 -0.77 -6.91
N VAL A 60 -1.24 -0.47 -6.11
CA VAL A 60 -2.53 0.07 -6.54
C VAL A 60 -2.53 1.57 -6.24
N CYS A 61 -3.01 2.38 -7.19
CA CYS A 61 -3.27 3.79 -6.98
C CYS A 61 -4.76 4.08 -7.16
N LEU A 62 -5.36 4.72 -6.16
CA LEU A 62 -6.72 5.24 -6.18
C LEU A 62 -6.70 6.76 -6.24
N ASP A 63 -7.77 7.32 -6.77
CA ASP A 63 -8.08 8.73 -6.63
C ASP A 63 -8.46 9.04 -5.18
N ARG A 64 -7.77 10.01 -4.57
CA ARG A 64 -8.00 10.38 -3.17
C ARG A 64 -9.41 10.92 -2.91
N THR A 65 -10.05 11.52 -3.90
CA THR A 65 -11.34 12.21 -3.73
C THR A 65 -12.52 11.26 -3.73
N ASN A 66 -12.45 10.16 -4.49
CA ASN A 66 -13.60 9.27 -4.71
C ASN A 66 -13.27 7.77 -4.61
N GLY A 67 -12.01 7.39 -4.34
CA GLY A 67 -11.58 6.00 -4.19
C GLY A 67 -11.55 5.18 -5.49
N GLN A 68 -11.77 5.81 -6.65
CA GLN A 68 -11.77 5.11 -7.93
C GLN A 68 -10.34 4.75 -8.37
N PRO A 69 -10.14 3.59 -9.03
CA PRO A 69 -8.82 3.21 -9.53
C PRO A 69 -8.27 4.25 -10.52
N ARG A 70 -6.99 4.61 -10.38
CA ARG A 70 -6.25 5.43 -11.35
C ARG A 70 -5.29 4.60 -12.18
N TRP A 71 -4.47 3.79 -11.52
CA TRP A 71 -3.53 2.89 -12.19
C TRP A 71 -3.12 1.75 -11.25
N ASN A 72 -2.52 0.72 -11.83
CA ASN A 72 -1.80 -0.31 -11.08
C ASN A 72 -0.40 -0.49 -11.69
N SER A 73 0.59 -0.82 -10.87
CA SER A 73 1.89 -1.22 -11.39
C SER A 73 1.83 -2.60 -12.02
N GLU A 74 2.88 -2.93 -12.79
CA GLU A 74 3.21 -4.34 -13.04
C GLU A 74 3.45 -5.09 -11.72
N PRO A 75 3.27 -6.42 -11.68
CA PRO A 75 3.57 -7.21 -10.50
C PRO A 75 4.99 -6.98 -9.99
N LEU A 76 5.12 -6.83 -8.67
CA LEU A 76 6.40 -6.63 -7.99
C LEU A 76 6.75 -7.84 -7.15
N GLY A 77 8.05 -8.04 -6.95
CA GLY A 77 8.53 -9.05 -6.00
C GLY A 77 8.28 -8.58 -4.57
N ALA A 78 7.69 -9.45 -3.76
CA ALA A 78 7.60 -9.26 -2.31
C ALA A 78 7.67 -10.60 -1.59
N LYS A 79 8.15 -10.59 -0.35
CA LYS A 79 8.01 -11.74 0.55
C LYS A 79 6.53 -11.99 0.79
N ARG A 80 6.07 -13.20 0.50
CA ARG A 80 4.68 -13.62 0.75
C ARG A 80 4.36 -13.70 2.24
N ILE A 81 5.32 -14.13 3.04
CA ILE A 81 5.19 -14.28 4.49
C ILE A 81 5.81 -13.07 5.18
N ILE A 82 4.98 -12.30 5.87
CA ILE A 82 5.38 -11.13 6.65
C ILE A 82 5.58 -11.58 8.10
N ARG A 83 6.84 -11.85 8.48
CA ARG A 83 7.20 -12.15 9.88
C ARG A 83 7.35 -10.85 10.66
N THR A 84 7.25 -10.90 11.99
CA THR A 84 7.42 -9.74 12.89
C THR A 84 8.70 -8.92 12.66
N SER A 85 9.77 -9.53 12.13
CA SER A 85 11.04 -8.86 11.81
C SER A 85 11.07 -8.11 10.47
N PHE A 86 9.96 -8.09 9.72
CA PHE A 86 9.90 -7.51 8.38
C PHE A 86 8.50 -6.96 8.06
N GLY A 87 8.44 -5.81 7.41
CA GLY A 87 7.23 -5.34 6.74
C GLY A 87 7.61 -4.70 5.40
N PRO A 88 6.81 -4.89 4.34
CA PRO A 88 7.00 -4.14 3.11
C PRO A 88 6.85 -2.65 3.40
N THR A 89 7.62 -1.82 2.72
CA THR A 89 7.55 -0.37 2.87
C THR A 89 7.22 0.27 1.54
N LEU A 90 6.26 1.19 1.56
CA LEU A 90 5.91 2.03 0.42
C LEU A 90 5.99 3.49 0.83
N VAL A 91 6.76 4.28 0.09
CA VAL A 91 6.88 5.73 0.29
C VAL A 91 6.50 6.43 -1.00
N LEU A 92 5.61 7.42 -0.88
CA LEU A 92 5.28 8.34 -1.95
C LEU A 92 6.00 9.67 -1.70
N TYR A 93 6.87 10.08 -2.61
CA TYR A 93 7.57 11.36 -2.54
C TYR A 93 7.60 12.03 -3.91
N LYS A 94 6.96 13.19 -4.01
CA LYS A 94 6.78 13.92 -5.28
C LYS A 94 6.24 12.97 -6.35
N ASP A 95 7.04 12.69 -7.38
CA ASP A 95 6.61 11.99 -8.59
C ASP A 95 7.02 10.52 -8.55
N VAL A 96 7.56 10.05 -7.42
CA VAL A 96 8.15 8.72 -7.26
C VAL A 96 7.48 7.95 -6.12
N VAL A 97 7.16 6.69 -6.40
CA VAL A 97 6.76 5.68 -5.40
C VAL A 97 7.94 4.73 -5.21
N LEU A 98 8.46 4.69 -3.99
CA LEU A 98 9.49 3.74 -3.58
C LEU A 98 8.81 2.53 -2.95
N PHE A 99 9.16 1.33 -3.41
CA PHE A 99 8.66 0.09 -2.85
C PHE A 99 9.81 -0.86 -2.50
N ALA A 100 9.80 -1.36 -1.27
CA ALA A 100 10.69 -2.41 -0.79
C ALA A 100 9.84 -3.57 -0.25
N GLY A 101 9.72 -4.64 -1.04
CA GLY A 101 8.89 -5.81 -0.75
C GLY A 101 9.61 -6.93 0.04
N GLY A 102 10.88 -6.73 0.40
CA GLY A 102 11.68 -7.73 1.14
C GLY A 102 12.34 -8.78 0.26
N ASP A 103 12.27 -8.65 -1.06
CA ASP A 103 12.93 -9.52 -2.04
C ASP A 103 14.39 -9.12 -2.33
N ARG A 104 14.98 -8.28 -1.46
CA ARG A 104 16.31 -7.66 -1.60
C ARG A 104 16.42 -6.72 -2.81
N LYS A 105 15.29 -6.18 -3.27
CA LYS A 105 15.24 -5.14 -4.28
C LYS A 105 14.48 -3.93 -3.74
N MET A 106 14.83 -2.78 -4.28
CA MET A 106 14.03 -1.57 -4.16
C MET A 106 13.59 -1.18 -5.56
N THR A 107 12.32 -0.83 -5.70
CA THR A 107 11.72 -0.44 -6.97
C THR A 107 11.25 1.01 -6.87
N GLY A 108 11.63 1.83 -7.85
CA GLY A 108 11.05 3.15 -8.07
C GLY A 108 10.00 3.09 -9.16
N LEU A 109 8.79 3.60 -8.88
CA LEU A 109 7.70 3.73 -9.85
C LEU A 109 7.36 5.21 -10.04
N SER A 110 6.82 5.55 -11.21
CA SER A 110 6.19 6.84 -11.44
C SER A 110 4.90 6.94 -10.63
N ALA A 111 4.75 7.96 -9.79
CA ALA A 111 3.49 8.24 -9.10
C ALA A 111 2.35 8.60 -10.06
N LYS A 112 2.68 9.06 -11.29
CA LYS A 112 1.71 9.45 -12.30
C LYS A 112 1.11 8.25 -13.04
N THR A 113 1.92 7.23 -13.34
CA THR A 113 1.53 6.14 -14.24
C THR A 113 1.65 4.75 -13.63
N GLY A 114 2.34 4.58 -12.51
CA GLY A 114 2.71 3.28 -11.96
C GLY A 114 3.82 2.55 -12.71
N GLY A 115 4.34 3.15 -13.78
CA GLY A 115 5.43 2.58 -14.59
C GLY A 115 6.74 2.54 -13.80
N ARG A 116 7.49 1.44 -13.94
CA ARG A 116 8.80 1.28 -13.30
C ARG A 116 9.80 2.28 -13.89
N LEU A 117 10.39 3.10 -13.02
CA LEU A 117 11.46 4.03 -13.36
C LEU A 117 12.83 3.33 -13.25
N TRP A 118 13.01 2.54 -12.20
CA TRP A 118 14.24 1.79 -11.94
C TRP A 118 13.97 0.65 -10.95
N GLN A 119 14.91 -0.28 -10.86
CA GLN A 119 14.91 -1.34 -9.85
C GLN A 119 16.35 -1.74 -9.54
N GLU A 120 16.73 -1.65 -8.28
CA GLU A 120 18.09 -1.94 -7.85
C GLU A 120 18.12 -2.93 -6.70
N LYS A 121 19.26 -3.60 -6.55
CA LYS A 121 19.51 -4.45 -5.39
C LYS A 121 19.56 -3.59 -4.14
N HIS A 122 18.82 -3.99 -3.12
CA HIS A 122 18.81 -3.34 -1.81
C HIS A 122 19.31 -4.32 -0.76
N HIS A 123 20.45 -4.01 -0.15
CA HIS A 123 20.98 -4.79 0.97
C HIS A 123 20.15 -4.50 2.22
N ARG A 124 19.90 -5.54 3.03
CA ARG A 124 19.19 -5.39 4.29
C ARG A 124 20.12 -4.75 5.32
#